data_AF-A5A918-F1
#
_entry.id   AF-A5A918-F1
#
_cell.length_a   1.000
_cell.length_b   1.000
_cell.length_c   1.000
_cell.angle_alpha   90.00
_cell.angle_beta   90.00
_cell.angle_gamma   90.00
#
_symmetry.space_group_name_H-M   'P 1'
#
loop_
_entity.id
_entity.type
_entity.pdbx_description
1 polymer ?
#
loop_
_entity_poly.entity_id
_entity_poly.type
_entity_poly.pdbx_seq_one_letter_code
_entity_poly.pdbx_strand_id
1 'polypeptide(L)' 'MKELAPPSAVRRDYADVSGSRSVYLTFDDGPNPFCTPDVLDVLAQHRVPATFFVIGTYVAD' A
#
# COMPACT_ATOMS: atom_id res chain seq x y z
N MET A 1 -10.00 21.52 -24.80
CA MET A 1 -9.84 20.25 -24.08
C MET A 1 -8.35 20.03 -23.89
N LYS A 2 -7.84 19.94 -22.65
CA LYS A 2 -6.47 19.51 -22.43
C LYS A 2 -6.44 18.01 -22.68
N GLU A 3 -5.68 17.58 -23.67
CA GLU A 3 -5.42 16.18 -23.95
C GLU A 3 -4.75 15.57 -22.71
N LEU A 4 -5.46 14.66 -22.03
CA LEU A 4 -4.86 13.88 -20.96
C LEU A 4 -3.83 12.95 -21.59
N ALA A 5 -2.58 13.04 -21.13
CA ALA A 5 -1.51 12.16 -21.58
C ALA A 5 -1.95 10.68 -21.48
N PRO A 6 -1.51 9.81 -22.40
CA PRO A 6 -1.90 8.41 -22.40
C PRO A 6 -1.55 7.74 -21.07
N PRO A 7 -2.31 6.71 -20.63
CA PRO A 7 -2.06 6.00 -19.36
C PRO A 7 -0.65 5.42 -19.22
N SER A 8 0.10 5.31 -20.32
CA SER A 8 1.50 4.89 -20.36
C SER A 8 2.50 5.95 -19.89
N ALA A 9 2.07 7.19 -19.68
CA ALA A 9 2.91 8.29 -19.20
C ALA A 9 2.97 8.39 -17.66
N VAL A 10 2.77 7.29 -16.93
CA VAL A 10 3.20 7.25 -15.53
C VAL A 10 4.71 7.45 -15.54
N ARG A 11 5.14 8.63 -15.10
CA ARG A 11 6.55 9.01 -14.98
C ARG A 11 7.31 7.87 -14.28
N ARG A 12 8.33 7.35 -14.97
CA ARG A 12 9.29 6.35 -14.45
C ARG A 12 10.18 6.90 -13.32
N ASP A 13 9.89 8.10 -12.84
CA ASP A 13 10.59 8.75 -11.73
C ASP A 13 10.55 7.88 -10.45
N TYR A 14 9.57 6.97 -10.32
CA TYR A 14 9.43 5.99 -9.24
C TYR A 14 9.79 4.56 -9.65
N ALA A 15 10.44 4.36 -10.80
CA ALA A 15 10.91 3.05 -11.19
C ALA A 15 11.93 2.58 -10.16
N ASP A 16 11.72 1.38 -9.63
CA ASP A 16 12.71 0.75 -8.77
C ASP A 16 14.06 0.71 -9.51
N VAL A 17 15.13 1.12 -8.82
CA VAL A 17 16.47 1.24 -9.41
C VAL A 17 16.96 -0.11 -9.92
N SER A 18 16.44 -1.21 -9.36
CA SER A 18 16.73 -2.56 -9.83
C SER A 18 16.09 -2.92 -11.19
N GLY A 19 15.16 -2.10 -11.70
CA GLY A 19 14.36 -2.39 -12.89
C GLY A 19 13.23 -3.40 -12.63
N SER A 20 13.06 -3.87 -11.39
CA SER A 20 11.97 -4.77 -11.01
C SER A 20 10.62 -4.03 -11.03
N ARG A 21 9.55 -4.73 -11.44
CA ARG A 21 8.18 -4.21 -11.34
C ARG A 21 7.63 -4.49 -9.95
N SER A 22 8.05 -3.68 -9.00
CA SER A 22 7.65 -3.79 -7.59
C SER A 22 6.51 -2.82 -7.25
N VAL A 23 5.67 -3.23 -6.31
CA VAL A 23 4.66 -2.40 -5.65
C VAL A 23 4.83 -2.56 -4.15
N TYR A 24 4.72 -1.46 -3.41
CA TYR A 24 4.83 -1.43 -1.96
C TYR A 24 3.48 -1.06 -1.38
N LEU A 25 2.92 -1.93 -0.55
CA LEU A 25 1.62 -1.71 0.10
C LEU A 25 1.81 -0.98 1.42
N THR A 26 1.07 0.12 1.59
CA THR A 26 1.03 0.89 2.83
C THR A 26 -0.43 1.11 3.25
N PHE A 27 -0.70 1.03 4.55
CA PHE A 27 -2.02 1.25 5.13
C PHE A 27 -1.96 2.29 6.24
N ASP A 28 -2.85 3.28 6.18
CA ASP A 28 -2.96 4.37 7.15
C ASP A 28 -4.19 4.17 8.06
N ASP A 29 -4.30 4.99 9.11
CA ASP A 29 -5.50 5.14 9.95
C ASP A 29 -5.97 3.90 10.74
N GLY A 30 -5.09 2.91 10.92
CA GLY A 30 -5.35 1.71 11.74
C GLY A 30 -4.73 1.74 13.14
N PRO A 31 -4.80 0.64 13.91
CA PRO A 31 -5.57 -0.57 13.61
C PRO A 31 -7.08 -0.35 13.77
N ASN A 32 -7.87 -0.92 12.86
CA ASN A 32 -9.32 -0.98 12.98
C ASN A 32 -9.74 -2.42 13.33
N PRO A 33 -10.43 -2.65 14.47
CA PRO A 33 -10.71 -4.00 14.96
C PRO A 33 -11.64 -4.81 14.04
N PHE A 34 -12.38 -4.16 13.15
CA PHE A 34 -13.34 -4.83 12.26
C PHE A 34 -12.77 -5.17 10.88
N CYS A 35 -11.68 -4.55 10.44
CA CYS A 35 -11.16 -4.77 9.08
C CYS A 35 -9.65 -5.05 9.01
N THR A 36 -8.85 -4.57 9.97
CA THR A 36 -7.42 -4.88 10.00
C THR A 36 -7.13 -6.39 10.07
N PRO A 37 -7.89 -7.22 10.83
CA PRO A 37 -7.69 -8.67 10.81
C PRO A 37 -7.84 -9.29 9.42
N ASP A 38 -8.89 -8.95 8.68
CA ASP A 38 -9.13 -9.50 7.33
C ASP A 38 -8.03 -9.08 6.34
N VAL A 39 -7.53 -7.84 6.45
CA VAL A 39 -6.39 -7.37 5.64
C VAL A 39 -5.13 -8.18 5.96
N LEU A 40 -4.86 -8.43 7.24
CA LEU A 40 -3.71 -9.23 7.66
C LEU A 40 -3.82 -10.68 7.18
N ASP A 41 -5.01 -11.28 7.21
CA ASP A 41 -5.26 -12.64 6.72
C ASP A 41 -4.95 -12.76 5.22
N VAL A 42 -5.39 -11.79 4.41
CA VAL A 42 -5.10 -11.77 2.97
C VAL A 42 -3.61 -11.59 2.70
N LEU A 43 -2.93 -10.67 3.39
CA LEU A 43 -1.49 -10.47 3.26
C LEU A 43 -0.71 -11.74 3.64
N ALA A 44 -1.12 -12.42 4.72
CA ALA A 44 -0.52 -13.68 5.16
C ALA A 44 -0.75 -14.81 4.15
N GLN A 45 -1.98 -14.96 3.62
CA GLN A 45 -2.32 -15.95 2.60
C GLN A 45 -1.41 -15.83 1.37
N HIS A 46 -1.13 -14.60 0.94
CA HIS A 46 -0.28 -14.33 -0.22
C HIS A 46 1.22 -14.20 0.11
N ARG A 47 1.59 -14.26 1.40
CA ARG A 47 2.96 -14.05 1.90
C ARG A 47 3.55 -12.71 1.43
N VAL A 48 2.72 -11.68 1.41
CA VAL A 48 3.09 -10.32 0.95
C VAL A 48 3.32 -9.43 2.17
N PRO A 49 4.49 -8.77 2.29
CA PRO A 49 4.72 -7.79 3.33
C PRO A 49 4.01 -6.46 3.01
N ALA A 50 3.65 -5.72 4.05
CA ALA A 50 3.11 -4.36 3.96
C ALA A 50 3.55 -3.53 5.17
N THR A 51 3.48 -2.20 5.04
CA THR A 51 3.76 -1.26 6.12
C THR A 51 2.46 -0.65 6.64
N PHE A 52 2.29 -0.58 7.96
CA PHE A 52 1.13 0.04 8.60
C PHE A 52 1.56 1.30 9.35
N PHE A 53 0.98 2.44 9.00
CA PHE A 53 1.11 3.71 9.71
C PHE A 53 -0.08 3.87 10.66
N VAL A 54 0.13 3.46 11.91
CA VAL A 54 -0.95 3.38 12.91
C VAL A 54 -1.19 4.72 13.60
N ILE A 55 -2.45 4.96 13.98
CA ILE A 55 -2.84 6.05 14.87
C ILE A 55 -2.62 5.59 16.31
N GLY A 56 -1.78 6.31 17.05
CA GLY A 56 -1.41 5.92 18.42
C GLY A 56 -2.60 5.71 19.38
N THR A 57 -3.68 6.48 19.23
CA THR A 57 -4.88 6.32 20.08
C THR A 57 -5.68 5.05 19.80
N TYR A 58 -5.45 4.37 18.68
CA TYR A 58 -6.12 3.10 18.33
C TYR A 58 -5.33 1.87 18.81
N VAL A 59 -4.10 2.07 19.28
CA VAL A 59 -3.19 0.99 19.72
C VAL A 59 -3.31 0.71 21.23
N ALA A 60 -4.15 1.44 21.96
CA ALA A 60 -4.19 1.41 23.43
C ALA A 60 -4.43 0.00 24.01
N ASP A 61 -3.69 -0.28 25.10
CA ASP A 61 -3.58 -1.56 25.83
C ASP A 61 -4.91 -2.12 26.39
#